data_AF-A0A1R1Y167-F1
#
_entry.id   AF-A0A1R1Y167-F1
#
_cell.length_a   1.000
_cell.length_b   1.000
_cell.length_c   1.000
_cell.angle_alpha   90.00
_cell.angle_beta   90.00
_cell.angle_gamma   90.00
#
_symmetry.space_group_name_H-M   'P 1'
#
loop_
_entity.id
_entity.type
_entity.pdbx_description
1 polymer ?
#
loop_
_entity_poly.entity_id
_entity_poly.type
_entity_poly.pdbx_seq_one_letter_code
_entity_poly.pdbx_strand_id
1 'polypeptide(L)'
;MFSIDEIAFVSSIYPYGFKAWKFVANVLKDLGATLKSVSLPHTKYGLSAYYTITAAEASSNLARYDGIRYGARKDILNTSDDIGSDASNKYSIYRESGLGPEVKKRIIAGNYVLSLGAQKSYYEKAQKIRRLIQEDFDSVFRLPNSLNETLYNEIDSRKIFDQIERDEVGEKVDLLIMPTSTSTAPTLNEVMAFSASRDLASSLESVKDSKFISNSTKIYVNDVMTVPSSLAGIPAASIPAGLCKGSLCPIGLQVVGQFGDDELVLNTIQILEEALRSRQSIQDSNNDFAPLVPKISY
;
A
#
# COMPACT_ATOMS: atom_id res chain seq x y z
N MET A 1 2.58 14.11 -12.49
CA MET A 1 3.64 13.46 -13.30
C MET A 1 3.69 11.96 -12.99
N PHE A 2 4.49 11.14 -13.70
CA PHE A 2 4.34 9.68 -13.67
C PHE A 2 5.64 8.88 -13.55
N SER A 3 5.62 7.77 -12.80
CA SER A 3 6.71 6.79 -12.77
C SER A 3 6.66 5.86 -14.00
N ILE A 4 7.74 5.79 -14.79
CA ILE A 4 7.88 4.92 -15.97
C ILE A 4 7.72 3.44 -15.58
N ASP A 5 8.37 3.06 -14.47
CA ASP A 5 8.50 1.67 -14.06
C ASP A 5 7.15 1.09 -13.63
N GLU A 6 6.36 1.87 -12.90
CA GLU A 6 5.03 1.47 -12.42
C GLU A 6 4.01 1.43 -13.57
N ILE A 7 4.11 2.36 -14.51
CA ILE A 7 3.23 2.37 -15.68
C ILE A 7 3.52 1.21 -16.63
N ALA A 8 4.78 0.88 -16.87
CA ALA A 8 5.13 -0.29 -17.68
C ALA A 8 4.58 -1.58 -17.05
N PHE A 9 4.69 -1.69 -15.73
CA PHE A 9 4.13 -2.80 -14.97
C PHE A 9 2.59 -2.85 -15.06
N VAL A 10 1.90 -1.74 -14.76
CA VAL A 10 0.43 -1.69 -14.80
C VAL A 10 -0.10 -1.83 -16.22
N SER A 11 0.55 -1.28 -17.23
CA SER A 11 0.15 -1.46 -18.64
C SER A 11 0.20 -2.94 -19.06
N SER A 12 1.07 -3.74 -18.45
CA SER A 12 1.17 -5.18 -18.76
C SER A 12 0.09 -6.03 -18.08
N ILE A 13 -0.37 -5.63 -16.88
CA ILE A 13 -1.26 -6.44 -16.04
C ILE A 13 -2.69 -5.91 -16.03
N TYR A 14 -2.90 -4.60 -16.17
CA TYR A 14 -4.19 -3.94 -16.01
C TYR A 14 -4.44 -2.85 -17.07
N PRO A 15 -4.80 -3.25 -18.30
CA PRO A 15 -5.03 -2.31 -19.40
C PRO A 15 -6.11 -1.26 -19.12
N TYR A 16 -7.17 -1.63 -18.38
CA TYR A 16 -8.25 -0.71 -18.02
C TYR A 16 -7.77 0.41 -17.09
N GLY A 17 -6.96 0.09 -16.09
CA GLY A 17 -6.35 1.10 -15.21
C GLY A 17 -5.42 2.04 -15.96
N PHE A 18 -4.65 1.51 -16.90
CA PHE A 18 -3.78 2.32 -17.75
C PHE A 18 -4.57 3.27 -18.68
N LYS A 19 -5.69 2.82 -19.25
CA LYS A 19 -6.60 3.69 -20.03
C LYS A 19 -7.18 4.81 -19.18
N ALA A 20 -7.68 4.49 -17.99
CA ALA A 20 -8.22 5.49 -17.06
C ALA A 20 -7.15 6.50 -16.63
N TRP A 21 -5.94 6.03 -16.34
CA TRP A 21 -4.79 6.88 -16.05
C TRP A 21 -4.48 7.84 -17.21
N LYS A 22 -4.40 7.33 -18.45
CA LYS A 22 -4.13 8.15 -19.64
C LYS A 22 -5.22 9.21 -19.85
N PHE A 23 -6.48 8.86 -19.61
CA PHE A 23 -7.59 9.80 -19.65
C PHE A 23 -7.41 10.94 -18.63
N VAL A 24 -7.16 10.61 -17.37
CA VAL A 24 -6.95 11.62 -16.30
C VAL A 24 -5.71 12.47 -16.58
N ALA A 25 -4.64 11.88 -17.09
CA ALA A 25 -3.43 12.61 -17.49
C ALA A 25 -3.72 13.64 -18.59
N ASN A 26 -4.55 13.29 -19.59
CA ASN A 26 -4.98 14.24 -20.62
C ASN A 26 -5.85 15.35 -20.03
N VAL A 27 -6.78 15.03 -19.12
CA VAL A 27 -7.62 16.04 -18.44
C VAL A 27 -6.74 17.04 -17.69
N LEU A 28 -5.71 16.58 -17.01
CA LEU A 28 -4.76 17.47 -16.32
C LEU A 28 -3.96 18.34 -17.28
N LYS A 29 -3.56 17.79 -18.43
CA LYS A 29 -2.89 18.56 -19.48
C LYS A 29 -3.81 19.66 -20.02
N ASP A 30 -5.09 19.37 -20.23
CA ASP A 30 -6.09 20.36 -20.65
C ASP A 30 -6.30 21.47 -19.60
N LEU A 31 -6.14 21.14 -18.31
CA LEU A 31 -6.17 22.09 -17.20
C LEU A 31 -4.86 22.89 -17.05
N GLY A 32 -3.86 22.64 -17.89
CA GLY A 32 -2.58 23.36 -17.90
C GLY A 32 -1.44 22.67 -17.13
N ALA A 33 -1.62 21.44 -16.66
CA ALA A 33 -0.57 20.70 -15.98
C ALA A 33 0.50 20.19 -16.96
N THR A 34 1.75 20.17 -16.53
CA THR A 34 2.87 19.60 -17.31
C THR A 34 3.12 18.15 -16.91
N LEU A 35 3.08 17.23 -17.89
CA LEU A 35 3.28 15.81 -17.64
C LEU A 35 4.77 15.43 -17.69
N LYS A 36 5.35 15.30 -16.50
CA LYS A 36 6.67 14.75 -16.16
C LYS A 36 6.75 13.22 -16.25
N SER A 37 7.80 12.64 -16.82
CA SER A 37 8.15 11.24 -16.60
C SER A 37 9.22 11.13 -15.52
N VAL A 38 9.07 10.24 -14.56
CA VAL A 38 10.01 9.98 -13.44
C VAL A 38 10.25 8.48 -13.28
N SER A 39 11.22 8.10 -12.46
CA SER A 39 11.53 6.69 -12.17
C SER A 39 11.64 6.51 -10.66
N LEU A 40 11.13 5.39 -10.17
CA LEU A 40 11.14 5.01 -8.75
C LEU A 40 11.70 3.58 -8.65
N PRO A 41 13.02 3.39 -8.74
CA PRO A 41 13.63 2.08 -8.97
C PRO A 41 13.45 1.08 -7.83
N HIS A 42 13.24 1.55 -6.59
CA HIS A 42 13.15 0.71 -5.40
C HIS A 42 11.72 0.32 -5.01
N THR A 43 10.67 0.89 -5.62
CA THR A 43 9.27 0.59 -5.26
C THR A 43 8.90 -0.87 -5.50
N LYS A 44 9.56 -1.54 -6.45
CA LYS A 44 9.44 -2.99 -6.69
C LYS A 44 9.76 -3.87 -5.46
N TYR A 45 10.55 -3.36 -4.52
CA TYR A 45 10.86 -4.06 -3.27
C TYR A 45 9.88 -3.73 -2.14
N GLY A 46 9.03 -2.72 -2.32
CA GLY A 46 8.13 -2.19 -1.29
C GLY A 46 7.22 -3.25 -0.68
N LEU A 47 6.63 -4.11 -1.50
CA LEU A 47 5.72 -5.15 -1.01
C LEU A 47 6.40 -6.10 -0.01
N SER A 48 7.61 -6.55 -0.33
CA SER A 48 8.38 -7.45 0.52
C SER A 48 8.84 -6.78 1.83
N ALA A 49 9.29 -5.53 1.74
CA ALA A 49 9.71 -4.75 2.90
C ALA A 49 8.53 -4.47 3.84
N TYR A 50 7.40 -4.05 3.28
CA TYR A 50 6.17 -3.77 4.02
C TYR A 50 5.68 -5.00 4.79
N TYR A 51 5.56 -6.15 4.14
CA TYR A 51 5.07 -7.35 4.82
C TYR A 51 6.04 -7.94 5.84
N THR A 52 7.33 -7.58 5.77
CA THR A 52 8.31 -7.91 6.79
C THR A 52 8.18 -6.98 8.00
N ILE A 53 8.14 -5.67 7.77
CA ILE A 53 8.03 -4.65 8.83
C ILE A 53 6.69 -4.77 9.56
N THR A 54 5.59 -4.78 8.82
CA THR A 54 4.24 -4.82 9.41
C THR A 54 3.96 -6.10 10.17
N ALA A 55 4.48 -7.25 9.74
CA ALA A 55 4.34 -8.49 10.50
C ALA A 55 5.06 -8.41 11.85
N ALA A 56 6.31 -7.91 11.86
CA ALA A 56 7.08 -7.70 13.08
C ALA A 56 6.42 -6.70 14.04
N GLU A 57 5.93 -5.57 13.53
CA GLU A 57 5.22 -4.58 14.35
C GLU A 57 3.87 -5.10 14.84
N ALA A 58 3.13 -5.83 14.00
CA ALA A 58 1.87 -6.44 14.40
C ALA A 58 2.06 -7.48 15.50
N SER A 59 3.10 -8.31 15.44
CA SER A 59 3.35 -9.33 16.47
C SER A 59 3.58 -8.70 17.85
N SER A 60 4.31 -7.57 17.89
CA SER A 60 4.51 -6.77 19.10
C SER A 60 3.24 -6.04 19.54
N ASN A 61 2.56 -5.32 18.63
CA ASN A 61 1.37 -4.53 18.94
C ASN A 61 0.20 -5.39 19.47
N LEU A 62 0.04 -6.61 18.94
CA LEU A 62 -1.01 -7.54 19.34
C LEU A 62 -0.67 -8.36 20.59
N ALA A 63 0.54 -8.23 21.16
CA ALA A 63 0.90 -8.93 22.39
C ALA A 63 0.01 -8.52 23.58
N ARG A 64 -0.57 -7.31 23.55
CA ARG A 64 -1.49 -6.79 24.58
C ARG A 64 -2.81 -7.56 24.73
N TYR A 65 -3.20 -8.34 23.72
CA TYR A 65 -4.43 -9.11 23.74
C TYR A 65 -4.18 -10.42 24.50
N ASP A 66 -4.31 -10.33 25.81
CA ASP A 66 -4.08 -11.40 26.79
C ASP A 66 -5.36 -11.85 27.51
N GLY A 67 -6.46 -11.09 27.35
CA GLY A 67 -7.75 -11.37 28.00
C GLY A 67 -7.82 -11.00 29.48
N ILE A 68 -6.76 -10.39 30.06
CA ILE A 68 -6.72 -10.03 31.49
C ILE A 68 -7.45 -8.70 31.73
N ARG A 69 -7.09 -7.68 30.95
CA ARG A 69 -7.60 -6.30 31.14
C ARG A 69 -8.89 -6.04 30.39
N TYR A 70 -9.05 -6.64 29.22
CA TYR A 70 -10.20 -6.44 28.34
C TYR A 70 -10.33 -7.60 27.34
N GLY A 71 -11.50 -7.71 26.70
CA GLY A 71 -11.79 -8.73 25.69
C GLY A 71 -12.13 -10.12 26.25
N ALA A 72 -12.25 -10.27 27.58
CA ALA A 72 -12.48 -11.57 28.22
C ALA A 72 -13.84 -12.20 27.82
N ARG A 73 -13.80 -13.47 27.41
CA ARG A 73 -14.96 -14.38 27.46
C ARG A 73 -14.86 -15.15 28.77
N LYS A 74 -15.84 -14.97 29.68
CA LYS A 74 -15.91 -15.67 30.98
C LYS A 74 -15.81 -17.19 30.85
N ASP A 75 -16.28 -17.72 29.73
CA ASP A 75 -16.39 -19.16 29.49
C ASP A 75 -15.05 -19.87 29.31
N ILE A 76 -14.01 -19.16 28.84
CA ILE A 76 -12.68 -19.72 28.53
C ILE A 76 -11.77 -19.74 29.77
N LEU A 77 -11.94 -18.76 30.67
CA LEU A 77 -11.10 -18.64 31.87
C LEU A 77 -11.55 -19.60 32.99
N ASN A 78 -12.85 -19.92 33.03
CA ASN A 78 -13.46 -20.79 34.06
C ASN A 78 -13.27 -22.29 33.80
N THR A 79 -12.73 -22.71 32.66
CA THR A 79 -12.52 -24.14 32.33
C THR A 79 -11.24 -24.72 32.96
N SER A 80 -10.50 -23.94 33.76
CA SER A 80 -9.16 -24.28 34.24
C SER A 80 -8.98 -24.09 35.76
N ASP A 81 -10.01 -24.44 36.54
CA ASP A 81 -9.91 -24.55 38.00
C ASP A 81 -9.11 -25.78 38.46
N ASP A 82 -8.63 -26.62 37.52
CA ASP A 82 -7.66 -27.67 37.81
C ASP A 82 -6.24 -27.08 38.01
N ILE A 83 -5.94 -26.91 39.29
CA ILE A 83 -4.65 -26.99 39.99
C ILE A 83 -3.46 -27.27 39.04
N GLY A 84 -2.77 -26.21 38.61
CA GLY A 84 -1.43 -26.31 38.00
C GLY A 84 -1.26 -25.71 36.60
N SER A 85 -2.29 -25.12 35.98
CA SER A 85 -2.12 -24.49 34.66
C SER A 85 -1.31 -23.18 34.74
N ASP A 86 -0.07 -23.26 34.25
CA ASP A 86 0.86 -22.13 34.07
C ASP A 86 0.14 -20.93 33.43
N ALA A 87 0.37 -19.71 33.92
CA ALA A 87 -0.26 -18.49 33.41
C ALA A 87 -0.05 -18.31 31.89
N SER A 88 1.08 -18.81 31.39
CA SER A 88 1.41 -18.91 29.96
C SER A 88 0.33 -19.67 29.17
N ASN A 89 -0.21 -20.76 29.72
CA ASN A 89 -1.22 -21.60 29.07
C ASN A 89 -2.58 -20.88 28.97
N LYS A 90 -2.89 -19.98 29.91
CA LYS A 90 -4.13 -19.18 29.84
C LYS A 90 -4.06 -18.15 28.71
N TYR A 91 -2.89 -17.54 28.49
CA TYR A 91 -2.67 -16.60 27.38
C TYR A 91 -2.71 -17.29 26.02
N SER A 92 -2.10 -18.47 25.89
CA SER A 92 -2.10 -19.20 24.62
C SER A 92 -3.53 -19.59 24.21
N ILE A 93 -4.33 -20.18 25.11
CA ILE A 93 -5.72 -20.59 24.84
C ILE A 93 -6.58 -19.38 24.44
N TYR A 94 -6.46 -18.26 25.17
CA TYR A 94 -7.22 -17.06 24.86
C TYR A 94 -6.86 -16.50 23.47
N ARG A 95 -5.57 -16.43 23.15
CA ARG A 95 -5.09 -15.91 21.87
C ARG A 95 -5.40 -16.85 20.71
N GLU A 96 -5.34 -18.16 20.93
CA GLU A 96 -5.64 -19.16 19.92
C GLU A 96 -7.11 -19.12 19.48
N SER A 97 -8.02 -18.99 20.44
CA SER A 97 -9.46 -18.93 20.21
C SER A 97 -9.95 -17.56 19.78
N GLY A 98 -9.31 -16.47 20.25
CA GLY A 98 -9.72 -15.10 19.96
C GLY A 98 -9.19 -14.53 18.64
N LEU A 99 -8.07 -15.04 18.12
CA LEU A 99 -7.43 -14.49 16.92
C LEU A 99 -7.75 -15.33 15.67
N GLY A 100 -8.14 -14.64 14.60
CA GLY A 100 -8.38 -15.25 13.30
C GLY A 100 -7.10 -15.85 12.66
N PRO A 101 -7.24 -16.75 11.66
CA PRO A 101 -6.12 -17.48 11.07
C PRO A 101 -5.07 -16.57 10.40
N GLU A 102 -5.48 -15.52 9.68
CA GLU A 102 -4.52 -14.58 9.07
C GLU A 102 -3.77 -13.75 10.12
N VAL A 103 -4.45 -13.36 11.21
CA VAL A 103 -3.81 -12.63 12.32
C VAL A 103 -2.74 -13.51 12.99
N LYS A 104 -3.07 -14.77 13.28
CA LYS A 104 -2.11 -15.74 13.84
C LYS A 104 -0.91 -15.94 12.91
N LYS A 105 -1.14 -16.06 11.59
CA LYS A 105 -0.07 -16.13 10.58
C LYS A 105 0.87 -14.93 10.65
N ARG A 106 0.33 -13.70 10.75
CA ARG A 106 1.14 -12.47 10.84
C ARG A 106 1.96 -12.41 12.13
N ILE A 107 1.38 -12.82 13.26
CA ILE A 107 2.11 -12.86 14.54
C ILE A 107 3.26 -13.86 14.47
N ILE A 108 3.03 -15.07 13.93
CA ILE A 108 4.08 -16.09 13.79
C ILE A 108 5.20 -15.58 12.86
N ALA A 109 4.84 -15.02 11.70
CA ALA A 109 5.81 -14.47 10.77
C ALA A 109 6.61 -13.30 11.39
N GLY A 110 5.94 -12.41 12.13
CA GLY A 110 6.58 -11.29 12.83
C GLY A 110 7.55 -11.74 13.91
N ASN A 111 7.14 -12.69 14.76
CA ASN A 111 8.01 -13.26 15.79
C ASN A 111 9.22 -13.98 15.18
N TYR A 112 9.05 -14.64 14.03
CA TYR A 112 10.18 -15.21 13.29
C TYR A 112 11.13 -14.11 12.80
N VAL A 113 10.60 -13.06 12.16
CA VAL A 113 11.40 -11.93 11.67
C VAL A 113 12.16 -11.23 12.80
N LEU A 114 11.61 -11.19 14.02
CA LEU A 114 12.25 -10.59 15.20
C LEU A 114 13.16 -11.55 15.97
N SER A 115 13.24 -12.83 15.59
CA SER A 115 14.08 -13.79 16.29
C SER A 115 15.57 -13.52 16.09
N LEU A 116 16.38 -13.97 17.06
CA LEU A 116 17.83 -13.83 17.02
C LEU A 116 18.39 -14.44 15.72
N GLY A 117 19.15 -13.65 14.96
CA GLY A 117 19.71 -14.03 13.65
C GLY A 117 18.82 -13.68 12.45
N ALA A 118 17.50 -13.84 12.56
CA ALA A 118 16.56 -13.44 11.51
C ALA A 118 16.38 -11.90 11.44
N GLN A 119 16.39 -11.22 12.60
CA GLN A 119 16.20 -9.76 12.68
C GLN A 119 17.15 -8.98 11.77
N LYS A 120 18.46 -9.29 11.81
CA LYS A 120 19.47 -8.65 10.95
C LYS A 120 19.28 -8.96 9.47
N SER A 121 18.78 -10.15 9.17
CA SER A 121 18.64 -10.64 7.79
C SER A 121 17.36 -10.16 7.12
N TYR A 122 16.28 -9.95 7.88
CA TYR A 122 14.96 -9.60 7.38
C TYR A 122 14.55 -8.19 7.82
N TYR A 123 14.40 -7.93 9.12
CA TYR A 123 13.87 -6.66 9.63
C TYR A 123 14.78 -5.48 9.30
N GLU A 124 16.08 -5.55 9.61
CA GLU A 124 17.03 -4.47 9.31
C GLU A 124 17.16 -4.22 7.80
N LYS A 125 17.14 -5.27 6.97
CA LYS A 125 17.18 -5.11 5.51
C LYS A 125 15.90 -4.46 4.98
N ALA A 126 14.74 -4.82 5.51
CA ALA A 126 13.48 -4.20 5.15
C ALA A 126 13.45 -2.70 5.53
N GLN A 127 14.01 -2.33 6.69
CA GLN A 127 14.17 -0.92 7.08
C GLN A 127 15.08 -0.14 6.11
N LYS A 128 16.18 -0.76 5.65
CA LYS A 128 17.04 -0.14 4.61
C LYS A 128 16.31 0.05 3.29
N ILE A 129 15.51 -0.93 2.85
CA ILE A 129 14.67 -0.79 1.65
C ILE A 129 13.66 0.33 1.82
N ARG A 130 13.03 0.45 3.00
CA ARG A 130 12.12 1.56 3.31
C ARG A 130 12.81 2.92 3.14
N ARG A 131 14.06 3.05 3.61
CA ARG A 131 14.86 4.27 3.42
C ARG A 131 15.14 4.57 1.95
N LEU A 132 15.51 3.57 1.15
CA LEU A 132 15.72 3.74 -0.30
C LEU A 132 14.44 4.21 -1.02
N ILE A 133 13.27 3.68 -0.62
CA ILE A 133 11.98 4.13 -1.16
C ILE A 133 11.70 5.59 -0.77
N GLN A 134 12.01 5.99 0.46
CA GLN A 134 11.91 7.40 0.88
C GLN A 134 12.81 8.32 0.04
N GLU A 135 14.05 7.89 -0.21
CA GLU A 135 15.02 8.63 -1.03
C GLU A 135 14.56 8.76 -2.49
N ASP A 136 13.95 7.71 -3.07
CA ASP A 136 13.34 7.77 -4.40
C ASP A 136 12.29 8.89 -4.47
N PHE A 137 11.37 8.96 -3.51
CA PHE A 137 10.35 10.01 -3.47
C PHE A 137 10.95 11.41 -3.23
N ASP A 138 11.92 11.53 -2.31
CA ASP A 138 12.60 12.80 -2.01
C ASP A 138 13.36 13.37 -3.22
N SER A 139 13.94 12.48 -4.04
CA SER A 139 14.65 12.88 -5.26
C SER A 139 13.71 13.45 -6.33
N VAL A 140 12.47 12.96 -6.34
CA VAL A 140 11.47 13.22 -7.37
C VAL A 140 10.65 14.47 -7.04
N PHE A 141 10.27 14.67 -5.79
CA PHE A 141 9.44 15.82 -5.39
C PHE A 141 10.22 17.15 -5.35
N ARG A 142 9.53 18.23 -5.73
CA ARG A 142 10.06 19.60 -5.64
C ARG A 142 10.08 20.13 -4.20
N LEU A 143 9.06 19.79 -3.42
CA LEU A 143 9.00 20.12 -2.00
C LEU A 143 10.05 19.27 -1.25
N PRO A 144 10.91 19.88 -0.42
CA PRO A 144 11.84 19.12 0.40
C PRO A 144 11.09 18.40 1.52
N ASN A 145 11.54 17.19 1.85
CA ASN A 145 10.99 16.42 2.95
C ASN A 145 11.49 16.99 4.29
N SER A 146 10.54 17.52 5.08
CA SER A 146 10.83 18.16 6.37
C SER A 146 11.27 17.20 7.47
N LEU A 147 11.23 15.88 7.25
CA LEU A 147 11.71 14.86 8.20
C LEU A 147 13.10 14.32 7.87
N ASN A 148 13.70 14.72 6.74
CA ASN A 148 14.96 14.13 6.33
C ASN A 148 16.13 14.74 7.15
N GLU A 149 16.66 13.98 8.10
CA GLU A 149 17.72 14.39 9.05
C GLU A 149 19.00 14.91 8.38
N THR A 150 19.31 14.50 7.14
CA THR A 150 20.47 15.04 6.41
C THR A 150 20.35 16.54 6.13
N LEU A 151 19.12 17.07 5.99
CA LEU A 151 18.90 18.52 5.98
C LEU A 151 19.10 19.14 7.38
N TYR A 152 18.72 18.45 8.46
CA TYR A 152 18.91 18.96 9.83
C TYR A 152 20.37 19.05 10.26
N ASN A 153 21.23 18.14 9.82
CA ASN A 153 22.66 18.18 10.14
C ASN A 153 23.42 19.29 9.39
N GLU A 154 22.86 19.85 8.31
CA GLU A 154 23.38 21.07 7.66
C GLU A 154 22.79 22.36 8.28
N ILE A 155 21.61 22.27 8.92
CA ILE A 155 20.91 23.39 9.55
C ILE A 155 21.58 23.86 10.88
N ASP A 156 22.50 23.10 11.47
CA ASP A 156 23.31 23.56 12.62
C ASP A 156 24.47 24.51 12.23
N SER A 157 24.48 24.96 10.97
CA SER A 157 25.21 26.16 10.58
C SER A 157 24.22 27.19 10.07
N ARG A 158 24.04 28.27 10.85
CA ARG A 158 23.26 29.46 10.46
C ARG A 158 23.73 29.98 9.11
N LYS A 159 23.11 29.51 8.03
CA LYS A 159 23.18 30.08 6.69
C LYS A 159 22.08 29.45 5.85
N ILE A 160 21.24 30.34 5.30
CA ILE A 160 20.61 30.18 3.97
C ILE A 160 19.29 29.39 3.95
N PHE A 161 18.19 30.09 4.26
CA PHE A 161 16.86 29.77 3.70
C PHE A 161 16.64 30.39 2.31
N ASP A 162 17.58 31.20 1.79
CA ASP A 162 17.42 32.02 0.57
C ASP A 162 18.35 31.68 -0.62
N GLN A 163 19.22 30.67 -0.53
CA GLN A 163 20.22 30.35 -1.57
C GLN A 163 20.57 28.85 -1.62
N ILE A 164 19.56 27.98 -1.64
CA ILE A 164 19.77 26.72 -2.35
C ILE A 164 19.59 27.07 -3.82
N GLU A 165 20.68 27.47 -4.49
CA GLU A 165 20.80 27.28 -5.93
C GLU A 165 20.61 25.77 -6.17
N ARG A 166 19.39 25.39 -6.55
CA ARG A 166 18.99 24.01 -6.75
C ARG A 166 19.59 23.56 -8.07
N ASP A 167 20.69 22.83 -8.00
CA ASP A 167 21.34 22.21 -9.16
C ASP A 167 20.33 21.55 -10.10
N GLU A 168 20.37 22.02 -11.34
CA GLU A 168 19.61 21.57 -12.51
C GLU A 168 20.08 20.19 -12.98
N VAL A 169 19.72 19.09 -12.32
CA VAL A 169 19.86 17.76 -12.94
C VAL A 169 18.70 16.84 -12.55
N GLY A 170 17.52 17.15 -13.11
CA GLY A 170 16.31 16.33 -13.02
C GLY A 170 15.06 17.19 -12.88
N GLU A 171 14.12 17.09 -13.81
CA GLU A 171 12.89 17.88 -13.76
C GLU A 171 11.97 17.43 -12.60
N LYS A 172 12.14 18.07 -11.43
CA LYS A 172 11.31 17.89 -10.23
C LYS A 172 9.87 18.37 -10.40
N VAL A 173 9.01 17.90 -9.51
CA VAL A 173 7.58 17.83 -9.77
C VAL A 173 6.80 17.81 -8.47
N ASP A 174 5.56 18.29 -8.54
CA ASP A 174 4.78 18.61 -7.34
C ASP A 174 3.90 17.45 -6.89
N LEU A 175 3.34 16.70 -7.84
CA LEU A 175 2.42 15.59 -7.58
C LEU A 175 2.66 14.39 -8.49
N LEU A 176 2.54 13.21 -7.91
CA LEU A 176 2.51 11.92 -8.60
C LEU A 176 1.07 11.47 -8.81
N ILE A 177 0.82 10.88 -9.98
CA ILE A 177 -0.46 10.22 -10.28
C ILE A 177 -0.18 8.82 -10.77
N MET A 178 -0.71 7.85 -10.04
CA MET A 178 -0.54 6.44 -10.35
C MET A 178 -1.86 5.68 -10.12
N PRO A 179 -2.03 4.49 -10.71
CA PRO A 179 -3.16 3.62 -10.41
C PRO A 179 -3.20 3.22 -8.94
N THR A 180 -4.40 3.11 -8.35
CA THR A 180 -4.54 2.68 -6.93
C THR A 180 -4.37 1.17 -6.77
N SER A 181 -4.73 0.40 -7.80
CA SER A 181 -4.70 -1.07 -7.79
C SER A 181 -4.24 -1.60 -9.14
N THR A 182 -3.76 -2.85 -9.14
CA THR A 182 -3.39 -3.61 -10.33
C THR A 182 -4.55 -4.44 -10.89
N SER A 183 -5.74 -4.37 -10.31
CA SER A 183 -6.92 -5.08 -10.77
C SER A 183 -8.22 -4.40 -10.29
N THR A 184 -9.35 -4.78 -10.90
CA THR A 184 -10.68 -4.46 -10.35
C THR A 184 -10.94 -5.27 -9.09
N ALA A 185 -11.92 -4.85 -8.29
CA ALA A 185 -12.35 -5.60 -7.10
C ALA A 185 -12.63 -7.07 -7.44
N PRO A 186 -11.96 -8.04 -6.77
CA PRO A 186 -12.22 -9.46 -6.98
C PRO A 186 -13.57 -9.86 -6.38
N THR A 187 -14.16 -10.95 -6.86
CA THR A 187 -15.39 -11.48 -6.27
C THR A 187 -15.12 -12.16 -4.93
N LEU A 188 -16.13 -12.23 -4.04
CA LEU A 188 -16.00 -12.92 -2.76
C LEU A 188 -15.60 -14.39 -2.95
N ASN A 189 -16.13 -15.05 -3.99
CA ASN A 189 -15.81 -16.44 -4.31
C ASN A 189 -14.35 -16.60 -4.73
N GLU A 190 -13.78 -15.67 -5.50
CA GLU A 190 -12.36 -15.68 -5.84
C GLU A 190 -11.50 -15.56 -4.58
N VAL A 191 -11.80 -14.58 -3.72
CA VAL A 191 -11.06 -14.36 -2.47
C VAL A 191 -11.16 -15.57 -1.54
N MET A 192 -12.35 -16.17 -1.43
CA MET A 192 -12.56 -17.38 -0.62
C MET A 192 -11.85 -18.60 -1.23
N ALA A 193 -11.83 -18.77 -2.55
CA ALA A 193 -11.07 -19.84 -3.20
C ALA A 193 -9.55 -19.72 -2.94
N PHE A 194 -9.02 -18.49 -2.91
CA PHE A 194 -7.62 -18.23 -2.50
C PHE A 194 -7.36 -18.56 -1.03
N SER A 195 -8.37 -18.40 -0.17
CA SER A 195 -8.27 -18.69 1.26
C SER A 195 -8.44 -20.19 1.57
N ALA A 196 -9.37 -20.86 0.89
CA ALA A 196 -9.74 -22.27 1.08
C ALA A 196 -8.77 -23.27 0.42
N SER A 197 -8.04 -22.86 -0.62
CA SER A 197 -6.96 -23.67 -1.20
C SER A 197 -5.80 -23.96 -0.23
N ARG A 198 -5.84 -23.42 0.99
CA ARG A 198 -4.89 -23.71 2.08
C ARG A 198 -5.31 -24.91 2.94
N ASP A 199 -6.60 -25.12 3.18
CA ASP A 199 -7.06 -26.24 4.02
C ASP A 199 -7.00 -27.59 3.28
N LEU A 200 -7.09 -27.56 1.95
CA LEU A 200 -6.92 -28.76 1.11
C LEU A 200 -5.45 -29.16 0.93
N ALA A 201 -4.50 -28.23 1.12
CA ALA A 201 -3.07 -28.51 0.98
C ALA A 201 -2.53 -29.38 2.13
N SER A 202 -3.21 -29.42 3.28
CA SER A 202 -2.91 -30.39 4.35
C SER A 202 -3.45 -31.80 4.08
N SER A 203 -4.31 -31.99 3.09
CA SER A 203 -4.94 -33.29 2.76
C SER A 203 -4.40 -33.93 1.49
N LEU A 204 -3.45 -33.29 0.80
CA LEU A 204 -2.88 -33.76 -0.46
C LEU A 204 -1.35 -33.71 -0.39
N GLU A 205 -0.75 -34.71 0.27
CA GLU A 205 0.71 -34.98 0.24
C GLU A 205 1.23 -35.40 -1.16
N SER A 206 0.40 -35.37 -2.21
CA SER A 206 0.72 -35.96 -3.50
C SER A 206 0.43 -35.05 -4.69
N VAL A 207 0.85 -33.78 -4.67
CA VAL A 207 1.03 -33.03 -5.93
C VAL A 207 2.30 -32.17 -5.85
N LYS A 208 3.38 -32.68 -6.45
CA LYS A 208 4.65 -31.97 -6.70
C LYS A 208 4.51 -30.88 -7.77
N ASP A 209 3.44 -30.10 -7.76
CA ASP A 209 3.33 -28.93 -8.63
C ASP A 209 3.61 -27.67 -7.82
N SER A 210 4.80 -27.12 -8.08
CA SER A 210 5.29 -25.80 -7.68
C SER A 210 4.34 -24.63 -7.99
N LYS A 211 3.20 -24.90 -8.63
CA LYS A 211 2.11 -23.96 -8.91
C LYS A 211 1.23 -23.64 -7.70
N PHE A 212 1.12 -24.52 -6.69
CA PHE A 212 0.19 -24.30 -5.56
C PHE A 212 0.69 -23.31 -4.50
N ILE A 213 2.01 -23.17 -4.32
CA ILE A 213 2.59 -22.17 -3.40
C ILE A 213 2.35 -20.73 -3.91
N SER A 214 2.09 -20.57 -5.22
CA SER A 214 1.92 -19.27 -5.90
C SER A 214 0.61 -18.53 -5.63
N ASN A 215 -0.40 -19.16 -5.00
CA ASN A 215 -1.71 -18.54 -4.83
C ASN A 215 -1.85 -17.71 -3.54
N SER A 216 -1.04 -17.96 -2.51
CA SER A 216 -1.13 -17.22 -1.25
C SER A 216 -0.59 -15.78 -1.33
N THR A 217 0.27 -15.50 -2.31
CA THR A 217 0.89 -14.19 -2.53
C THR A 217 0.03 -13.27 -3.39
N LYS A 218 -0.94 -13.80 -4.14
CA LYS A 218 -1.78 -13.02 -5.07
C LYS A 218 -2.64 -11.98 -4.36
N ILE A 219 -3.13 -12.29 -3.15
CA ILE A 219 -3.92 -11.33 -2.34
C ILE A 219 -3.08 -10.08 -2.05
N TYR A 220 -1.80 -10.28 -1.76
CA TYR A 220 -0.87 -9.22 -1.40
C TYR A 220 -0.46 -8.35 -2.60
N VAL A 221 -0.53 -8.87 -3.83
CA VAL A 221 -0.18 -8.11 -5.04
C VAL A 221 -1.08 -6.88 -5.24
N ASN A 222 -2.30 -6.89 -4.71
CA ASN A 222 -3.20 -5.74 -4.80
C ASN A 222 -2.64 -4.47 -4.11
N ASP A 223 -1.74 -4.63 -3.14
CA ASP A 223 -1.15 -3.51 -2.41
C ASP A 223 0.13 -2.96 -3.05
N VAL A 224 0.57 -3.52 -4.18
CA VAL A 224 1.82 -3.13 -4.86
C VAL A 224 1.88 -1.63 -5.13
N MET A 225 0.75 -1.01 -5.45
CA MET A 225 0.68 0.41 -5.80
C MET A 225 0.54 1.34 -4.58
N THR A 226 0.07 0.85 -3.43
CA THR A 226 -0.24 1.69 -2.25
C THR A 226 0.81 1.61 -1.15
N VAL A 227 1.51 0.48 -1.09
CA VAL A 227 2.57 0.21 -0.11
C VAL A 227 3.74 1.19 -0.20
N PRO A 228 4.26 1.58 -1.37
CA PRO A 228 5.37 2.53 -1.45
C PRO A 228 5.08 3.86 -0.73
N SER A 229 3.91 4.45 -0.95
CA SER A 229 3.48 5.68 -0.27
C SER A 229 3.38 5.48 1.25
N SER A 230 2.86 4.33 1.69
CA SER A 230 2.77 3.97 3.11
C SER A 230 4.14 3.83 3.78
N LEU A 231 5.10 3.19 3.09
CA LEU A 231 6.47 3.03 3.57
C LEU A 231 7.21 4.37 3.64
N ALA A 232 6.99 5.23 2.64
CA ALA A 232 7.56 6.56 2.60
C ALA A 232 6.95 7.49 3.65
N GLY A 233 5.69 7.27 4.01
CA GLY A 233 4.95 8.11 4.96
C GLY A 233 4.42 9.39 4.32
N ILE A 234 4.13 9.36 3.01
CA ILE A 234 3.72 10.54 2.23
C ILE A 234 2.20 10.55 2.00
N PRO A 235 1.56 11.72 1.87
CA PRO A 235 0.13 11.84 1.64
C PRO A 235 -0.24 11.28 0.27
N ALA A 236 -1.19 10.34 0.28
CA ALA A 236 -1.73 9.69 -0.91
C ALA A 236 -3.23 9.51 -0.75
N ALA A 237 -4.00 9.95 -1.74
CA ALA A 237 -5.45 9.82 -1.72
C ALA A 237 -5.98 9.31 -3.06
N SER A 238 -6.90 8.34 -2.99
CA SER A 238 -7.49 7.68 -4.16
C SER A 238 -8.77 8.37 -4.59
N ILE A 239 -8.87 8.69 -5.88
CA ILE A 239 -10.07 9.21 -6.53
C ILE A 239 -10.64 8.17 -7.52
N PRO A 240 -11.97 8.12 -7.68
CA PRO A 240 -12.58 7.33 -8.73
C PRO A 240 -12.27 7.98 -10.08
N ALA A 241 -11.60 7.24 -10.96
CA ALA A 241 -11.25 7.70 -12.31
C ALA A 241 -12.18 7.13 -13.38
N GLY A 242 -12.99 6.12 -13.06
CA GLY A 242 -14.05 5.63 -13.94
C GLY A 242 -14.54 4.24 -13.55
N LEU A 243 -15.36 3.66 -14.43
CA LEU A 243 -15.87 2.30 -14.34
C LEU A 243 -15.32 1.44 -15.48
N CYS A 244 -15.01 0.19 -15.14
CA CYS A 244 -14.88 -0.86 -16.14
C CYS A 244 -16.28 -1.27 -16.61
N LYS A 245 -16.64 -1.04 -17.88
CA LYS A 245 -18.01 -1.29 -18.37
C LYS A 245 -18.42 -2.77 -18.30
N GLY A 246 -17.47 -3.70 -18.40
CA GLY A 246 -17.75 -5.15 -18.33
C GLY A 246 -18.10 -5.67 -16.94
N SER A 247 -17.49 -5.10 -15.89
CA SER A 247 -17.71 -5.56 -14.49
C SER A 247 -18.43 -4.54 -13.61
N LEU A 248 -18.67 -3.33 -14.12
CA LEU A 248 -19.13 -2.14 -13.37
C LEU A 248 -18.28 -1.83 -12.13
N CYS A 249 -17.06 -2.37 -12.06
CA CYS A 249 -16.17 -2.11 -10.95
C CYS A 249 -15.48 -0.75 -11.10
N PRO A 250 -15.32 0.01 -10.00
CA PRO A 250 -14.62 1.28 -10.02
C PRO A 250 -13.13 1.08 -10.27
N ILE A 251 -12.56 2.02 -11.01
CA ILE A 251 -11.13 2.17 -11.27
C ILE A 251 -10.66 3.37 -10.48
N GLY A 252 -9.69 3.15 -9.57
CA GLY A 252 -9.09 4.20 -8.75
C GLY A 252 -7.75 4.67 -9.31
N LEU A 253 -7.51 5.97 -9.23
CA LEU A 253 -6.17 6.55 -9.32
C LEU A 253 -5.85 7.25 -8.01
N GLN A 254 -4.59 7.24 -7.62
CA GLN A 254 -4.10 7.93 -6.44
C GLN A 254 -3.31 9.17 -6.87
N VAL A 255 -3.58 10.26 -6.15
CA VAL A 255 -2.82 11.51 -6.18
C VAL A 255 -1.92 11.49 -4.96
N VAL A 256 -0.62 11.64 -5.19
CA VAL A 256 0.40 11.54 -4.14
C VAL A 256 1.26 12.79 -4.12
N GLY A 257 1.41 13.38 -2.94
CA GLY A 257 2.24 14.54 -2.69
C GLY A 257 3.45 14.18 -1.83
N GLN A 258 4.30 15.18 -1.58
CA GLN A 258 5.41 15.04 -0.65
C GLN A 258 4.90 15.05 0.80
N PHE A 259 5.69 14.49 1.73
CA PHE A 259 5.48 14.62 3.17
C PHE A 259 5.12 16.07 3.57
N GLY A 260 3.94 16.23 4.19
CA GLY A 260 3.42 17.52 4.65
C GLY A 260 2.70 18.36 3.60
N ASP A 261 2.55 17.87 2.36
CA ASP A 261 1.88 18.57 1.25
C ASP A 261 0.42 18.13 1.05
N ASP A 262 -0.27 17.81 2.14
CA ASP A 262 -1.64 17.30 2.14
C ASP A 262 -2.62 18.29 1.48
N GLU A 263 -2.42 19.59 1.68
CA GLU A 263 -3.26 20.64 1.10
C GLU A 263 -3.23 20.61 -0.44
N LEU A 264 -2.04 20.46 -1.04
CA LEU A 264 -1.92 20.37 -2.50
C LEU A 264 -2.60 19.12 -3.04
N VAL A 265 -2.47 17.99 -2.34
CA VAL A 265 -3.13 16.73 -2.71
C VAL A 265 -4.65 16.91 -2.71
N LEU A 266 -5.21 17.46 -1.63
CA LEU A 266 -6.66 17.66 -1.48
C LEU A 266 -7.21 18.67 -2.51
N ASN A 267 -6.55 19.81 -2.70
CA ASN A 267 -6.95 20.82 -3.67
C ASN A 267 -6.94 20.25 -5.10
N THR A 268 -5.91 19.47 -5.43
CA THR A 268 -5.82 18.82 -6.76
C THR A 268 -6.92 17.80 -6.96
N ILE A 269 -7.25 17.02 -5.93
CA ILE A 269 -8.35 16.07 -5.96
C ILE A 269 -9.68 16.78 -6.23
N GLN A 270 -9.95 17.88 -5.55
CA GLN A 270 -11.18 18.65 -5.78
C GLN A 270 -11.30 19.13 -7.23
N ILE A 271 -10.22 19.73 -7.77
CA ILE A 271 -10.18 20.21 -9.16
C ILE A 271 -10.36 19.04 -10.14
N LEU A 272 -9.70 17.91 -9.88
CA LEU A 272 -9.80 16.70 -10.68
C LEU A 272 -11.23 16.14 -10.68
N GLU A 273 -11.87 16.04 -9.52
CA GLU A 273 -13.25 15.56 -9.42
C GLU A 273 -14.21 16.43 -10.23
N GLU A 274 -14.10 17.76 -10.12
CA GLU A 274 -14.93 18.70 -10.88
C GLU A 274 -14.69 18.56 -12.39
N ALA A 275 -13.43 18.46 -12.81
CA ALA A 275 -13.05 18.30 -14.20
C ALA A 275 -13.49 16.94 -14.80
N LEU A 276 -13.46 15.87 -14.00
CA LEU A 276 -13.94 14.55 -14.43
C LEU A 276 -15.47 14.49 -14.47
N ARG A 277 -16.16 15.18 -13.56
CA ARG A 277 -17.63 15.33 -13.59
C ARG A 277 -18.11 16.03 -14.86
N SER A 278 -17.44 17.10 -15.29
CA SER A 278 -17.82 17.81 -16.51
C SER A 278 -17.59 17.00 -17.80
N ARG A 279 -16.86 15.88 -17.71
CA ARG A 279 -16.45 15.05 -18.85
C ARG A 279 -17.07 13.65 -18.85
N GLN A 280 -18.08 13.40 -18.02
CA GLN A 280 -18.77 12.10 -17.94
C GLN A 280 -19.49 11.67 -19.22
N SER A 281 -19.83 12.62 -20.10
CA SER A 281 -20.46 12.36 -21.40
C SER A 281 -19.48 11.83 -22.46
N ILE A 282 -18.18 11.86 -22.20
CA ILE A 282 -17.15 11.37 -23.14
C ILE A 282 -17.14 9.83 -23.09
N GLN A 283 -17.66 9.21 -24.14
CA GLN A 283 -17.57 7.77 -24.33
C GLN A 283 -16.27 7.41 -25.06
N ASP A 284 -15.52 6.44 -24.53
CA ASP A 284 -14.39 5.83 -25.23
C ASP A 284 -14.90 5.15 -26.52
N SER A 285 -14.15 5.27 -27.63
CA SER A 285 -14.52 4.74 -28.94
C SER A 285 -14.72 3.22 -28.94
N ASN A 286 -14.08 2.52 -28.00
CA ASN A 286 -14.18 1.06 -27.83
C ASN A 286 -15.21 0.64 -26.77
N ASN A 287 -15.90 1.58 -26.12
CA ASN A 287 -16.93 1.31 -25.11
C ASN A 287 -16.47 0.45 -23.91
N ASP A 288 -15.18 0.46 -23.56
CA ASP A 288 -14.62 -0.33 -22.45
C ASP A 288 -14.63 0.42 -21.10
N PHE A 289 -14.57 1.75 -21.18
CA PHE A 289 -14.38 2.65 -20.05
C PHE A 289 -15.49 3.71 -20.03
N ALA A 290 -15.98 4.04 -18.84
CA ALA A 290 -16.82 5.21 -18.57
C ALA A 290 -16.17 6.08 -17.50
N PRO A 291 -15.93 7.38 -17.75
CA PRO A 291 -15.60 8.31 -16.68
C PRO A 291 -16.80 8.37 -15.71
N LEU A 292 -16.55 8.12 -14.42
CA LEU A 292 -17.56 8.25 -13.38
C LEU A 292 -16.91 8.77 -12.11
N VAL A 293 -17.46 9.89 -11.62
CA VAL A 293 -17.20 10.40 -10.28
C VAL A 293 -18.57 10.53 -9.60
N PRO A 294 -18.89 9.68 -8.60
CA PRO A 294 -20.16 9.78 -7.88
C PRO A 294 -20.29 11.13 -7.18
N LYS A 295 -21.52 11.64 -7.07
CA LYS A 295 -21.83 12.87 -6.34
C LYS A 295 -21.74 12.57 -4.84
N ILE A 296 -20.62 12.89 -4.21
CA ILE A 296 -20.54 12.90 -2.76
C ILE A 296 -21.23 14.18 -2.30
N SER A 297 -22.43 14.05 -1.74
CA SER A 297 -23.13 15.16 -1.09
C SER A 297 -22.61 15.19 0.35
N TYR A 298 -21.78 16.17 0.68
CA TYR A 298 -21.40 16.47 2.05
C TYR A 298 -22.48 17.31 2.72
#